data_AF-A0A7K1GVV8-F1
#
_entry.id   AF-A0A7K1GVV8-F1
#
_cell.length_a   1.000
_cell.length_b   1.000
_cell.length_c   1.000
_cell.angle_alpha   90.00
_cell.angle_beta   90.00
_cell.angle_gamma   90.00
#
_symmetry.space_group_name_H-M   'P 1'
#
loop_
_entity.id
_entity.type
_entity.pdbx_description
1 polymer ?
#
loop_
_entity_poly.entity_id
_entity_poly.type
_entity_poly.pdbx_seq_one_letter_code
_entity_poly.pdbx_strand_id
1 'polypeptide(L)'
;MRLEILPVPGIGHVTEGDDLAVLIGSAAPWLRDGDVLVVTSKIISKAEGRLVDVPADGPDRQAARDRVLAAETARVVASRGATRIVQTHHGFVMASAGIDASNVDKTRLVLLPEDPDASARALRAGLRERYGVNVAIIVSDTMGRPWRNGLTDVALGVAGMDAIRDHRGEVDPYGNELVLTQMAVVDELAGAGELIKGKCDQMPVAVIRGYLTPPLTEDGEGARVLVRDASMDLFSLGTAEARAAGMAAAATLPDRPGDTAPDPAVVDQAIASVADAIAPGTVFTQVTDDEARRALTAIVPGWPTDATALVLCSPPTPVGPVQLVRFGTDVQRLRTALAAVDVPAQLLPPPNGTTAAATLAL
;
A
#
# COMPACT_ATOMS: atom_id res chain seq x y z
N MET A 1 28.50 -21.86 4.04
CA MET A 1 27.13 -22.39 4.16
C MET A 1 26.79 -23.15 2.88
N ARG A 2 26.17 -24.34 2.97
CA ARG A 2 25.61 -25.05 1.81
C ARG A 2 24.09 -25.04 1.97
N LEU A 3 23.38 -24.58 0.95
CA LEU A 3 21.92 -24.63 0.90
C LEU A 3 21.47 -25.70 -0.08
N GLU A 4 20.44 -26.45 0.30
CA GLU A 4 19.78 -27.45 -0.55
C GLU A 4 18.29 -27.13 -0.63
N ILE A 5 17.69 -27.27 -1.82
CA ILE A 5 16.25 -27.11 -2.04
C ILE A 5 15.71 -28.46 -2.49
N LEU A 6 14.88 -29.08 -1.65
CA LEU A 6 14.43 -30.46 -1.79
C LEU A 6 12.92 -30.50 -2.06
N PRO A 7 12.45 -31.29 -3.04
CA PRO A 7 11.02 -31.47 -3.30
C PRO A 7 10.37 -32.38 -2.25
N VAL A 8 9.07 -32.19 -2.00
CA VAL A 8 8.22 -33.10 -1.19
C VAL A 8 7.13 -33.74 -2.07
N PRO A 9 7.47 -34.76 -2.89
CA PRO A 9 6.48 -35.44 -3.72
C PRO A 9 5.51 -36.27 -2.87
N GLY A 10 4.33 -36.59 -3.42
CA GLY A 10 3.41 -37.55 -2.80
C GLY A 10 2.40 -36.97 -1.81
N ILE A 11 2.31 -35.65 -1.66
CA ILE A 11 1.28 -34.98 -0.84
C ILE A 11 -0.13 -35.20 -1.43
N GLY A 12 -0.25 -35.28 -2.75
CA GLY A 12 -1.53 -35.50 -3.43
C GLY A 12 -2.48 -34.30 -3.42
N HIS A 13 -3.77 -34.55 -3.59
CA HIS A 13 -4.80 -33.52 -3.60
C HIS A 13 -5.27 -33.22 -2.17
N VAL A 14 -5.07 -31.98 -1.73
CA VAL A 14 -5.59 -31.48 -0.46
C VAL A 14 -7.03 -31.00 -0.62
N THR A 15 -7.87 -31.35 0.34
CA THR A 15 -9.28 -31.02 0.48
C THR A 15 -9.58 -30.39 1.83
N GLU A 16 -10.80 -29.91 2.00
CA GLU A 16 -11.25 -29.27 3.24
C GLU A 16 -11.21 -30.23 4.44
N GLY A 17 -10.59 -29.80 5.53
CA GLY A 17 -10.41 -30.57 6.75
C GLY A 17 -9.20 -31.51 6.77
N ASP A 18 -8.41 -31.59 5.69
CA ASP A 18 -7.20 -32.42 5.66
C ASP A 18 -6.14 -31.92 6.65
N ASP A 19 -5.50 -32.85 7.37
CA ASP A 19 -4.42 -32.54 8.30
C ASP A 19 -3.08 -32.43 7.55
N LEU A 20 -2.65 -31.20 7.29
CA LEU A 20 -1.43 -30.92 6.55
C LEU A 20 -0.16 -31.41 7.24
N ALA A 21 -0.11 -31.44 8.57
CA ALA A 21 1.06 -31.98 9.27
C ALA A 21 1.18 -33.49 9.04
N VAL A 22 0.06 -34.22 9.01
CA VAL A 22 0.06 -35.65 8.67
C VAL A 22 0.47 -35.89 7.22
N LEU A 23 -0.11 -35.13 6.28
CA LEU A 23 0.20 -35.28 4.86
C LEU A 23 1.68 -34.98 4.56
N ILE A 24 2.19 -33.86 5.07
CA ILE A 24 3.57 -33.43 4.85
C ILE A 24 4.55 -34.36 5.57
N GLY A 25 4.32 -34.68 6.85
CA GLY A 25 5.21 -35.55 7.61
C GLY A 25 5.29 -36.98 7.04
N SER A 26 4.18 -37.48 6.48
CA SER A 26 4.17 -38.79 5.80
C SER A 26 4.88 -38.76 4.44
N ALA A 27 4.78 -37.66 3.68
CA ALA A 27 5.47 -37.48 2.41
C ALA A 27 6.97 -37.17 2.57
N ALA A 28 7.36 -36.58 3.70
CA ALA A 28 8.73 -36.21 4.02
C ALA A 28 9.21 -36.78 5.36
N PRO A 29 9.29 -38.12 5.53
CA PRO A 29 9.80 -38.73 6.76
C PRO A 29 11.31 -38.46 6.99
N TRP A 30 11.97 -37.85 6.01
CA TRP A 30 13.39 -37.48 6.02
C TRP A 30 13.65 -36.04 6.52
N LEU A 31 12.61 -35.32 6.93
CA LEU A 31 12.73 -34.01 7.58
C LEU A 31 13.64 -34.08 8.81
N ARG A 32 14.33 -32.98 9.08
CA ARG A 32 15.27 -32.86 10.20
C ARG A 32 15.15 -31.50 10.85
N ASP A 33 15.64 -31.40 12.07
CA ASP A 33 15.70 -30.12 12.78
C ASP A 33 16.49 -29.08 11.97
N GLY A 34 15.92 -27.87 11.88
CA GLY A 34 16.50 -26.75 11.13
C GLY A 34 16.12 -26.69 9.65
N ASP A 35 15.35 -27.65 9.15
CA ASP A 35 14.71 -27.53 7.85
C ASP A 35 13.70 -26.38 7.85
N VAL A 36 13.61 -25.67 6.72
CA VAL A 36 12.59 -24.63 6.46
C VAL A 36 11.64 -25.14 5.39
N LEU A 37 10.37 -25.32 5.72
CA LEU A 37 9.36 -25.74 4.76
C LEU A 37 8.70 -24.50 4.15
N VAL A 38 8.80 -24.36 2.83
CA VAL A 38 8.04 -23.38 2.05
C VAL A 38 6.78 -24.06 1.52
N VAL A 39 5.64 -23.69 2.08
CA VAL A 39 4.32 -24.29 1.87
C VAL A 39 3.44 -23.31 1.12
N THR A 40 2.88 -23.68 -0.03
CA THR A 40 1.97 -22.77 -0.75
C THR A 40 0.70 -22.51 0.06
N SER A 41 0.27 -21.25 0.09
CA SER A 41 -0.99 -20.79 0.69
C SER A 41 -2.19 -21.60 0.21
N LYS A 42 -2.19 -22.06 -1.05
CA LYS A 42 -3.32 -22.78 -1.64
C LYS A 42 -3.68 -24.07 -0.89
N ILE A 43 -2.71 -24.86 -0.41
CA ILE A 43 -3.04 -26.09 0.33
C ILE A 43 -3.49 -25.78 1.76
N ILE A 44 -2.96 -24.71 2.35
CA ILE A 44 -3.41 -24.18 3.64
C ILE A 44 -4.87 -23.74 3.52
N SER A 45 -5.18 -22.87 2.55
CA SER A 45 -6.52 -22.40 2.24
C SER A 45 -7.51 -23.54 1.99
N LYS A 46 -7.11 -24.58 1.26
CA LYS A 46 -7.97 -25.73 1.02
C LYS A 46 -8.27 -26.49 2.31
N ALA A 47 -7.24 -26.84 3.07
CA ALA A 47 -7.39 -27.54 4.34
C ALA A 47 -8.27 -26.75 5.33
N GLU A 48 -8.16 -25.42 5.33
CA GLU A 48 -8.92 -24.51 6.19
C GLU A 48 -10.30 -24.13 5.64
N GLY A 49 -10.73 -24.68 4.50
CA GLY A 49 -12.06 -24.38 3.93
C GLY A 49 -12.21 -22.96 3.39
N ARG A 50 -11.11 -22.28 3.04
CA ARG A 50 -11.09 -20.95 2.40
C ARG A 50 -11.45 -21.05 0.91
N LEU A 51 -12.57 -21.69 0.62
CA LEU A 51 -13.13 -21.92 -0.71
C LEU A 51 -14.48 -21.21 -0.84
N VAL A 52 -14.73 -20.57 -1.98
CA VAL A 52 -16.01 -19.93 -2.27
C VAL A 52 -16.59 -20.50 -3.56
N ASP A 53 -17.83 -20.97 -3.49
CA ASP A 53 -18.57 -21.42 -4.67
C ASP A 53 -18.98 -20.23 -5.55
N VAL A 54 -18.79 -20.39 -6.86
CA VAL A 54 -19.12 -19.40 -7.89
C VAL A 54 -19.70 -20.11 -9.13
N PRO A 55 -20.56 -19.44 -9.92
CA PRO A 55 -21.01 -19.97 -11.22
C PRO A 55 -19.83 -20.36 -12.11
N ALA A 56 -19.95 -21.43 -12.91
CA ALA A 56 -18.85 -21.97 -13.70
C ALA A 56 -18.31 -20.98 -14.76
N ASP A 57 -19.17 -20.16 -15.34
CA ASP A 57 -18.85 -19.20 -16.40
C ASP A 57 -19.89 -18.05 -16.47
N GLY A 58 -19.73 -17.18 -17.47
CA GLY A 58 -20.68 -16.11 -17.78
C GLY A 58 -20.54 -14.85 -16.89
N PRO A 59 -21.44 -13.87 -17.09
CA PRO A 59 -21.43 -12.61 -16.34
C PRO A 59 -21.68 -12.81 -14.84
N ASP A 60 -22.45 -13.83 -14.47
CA ASP A 60 -22.75 -14.13 -13.07
C ASP A 60 -21.52 -14.60 -12.30
N ARG A 61 -20.62 -15.35 -12.95
CA ARG A 61 -19.31 -15.68 -12.38
C ARG A 61 -18.50 -14.43 -12.09
N GLN A 62 -18.45 -13.50 -13.05
CA GLN A 62 -17.67 -12.28 -12.89
C GLN A 62 -18.24 -11.42 -11.75
N ALA A 63 -19.56 -11.26 -11.68
CA ALA A 63 -20.22 -10.56 -10.58
C ALA A 63 -20.02 -11.24 -9.21
N ALA A 64 -19.97 -12.59 -9.16
CA ALA A 64 -19.61 -13.31 -7.95
C ALA A 64 -18.15 -13.05 -7.55
N ARG A 65 -17.21 -13.13 -8.50
CA ARG A 65 -15.79 -12.84 -8.27
C ARG A 65 -15.56 -11.40 -7.80
N ASP A 66 -16.26 -10.43 -8.37
CA ASP A 66 -16.14 -9.02 -7.98
C ASP A 66 -16.66 -8.78 -6.55
N ARG A 67 -17.74 -9.48 -6.15
CA ARG A 67 -18.23 -9.46 -4.76
C ARG A 67 -17.22 -10.07 -3.78
N VAL A 68 -16.62 -11.21 -4.13
CA VAL A 68 -15.57 -11.84 -3.32
C VAL A 68 -14.35 -10.93 -3.21
N LEU A 69 -13.91 -10.34 -4.34
CA LEU A 69 -12.81 -9.38 -4.34
C LEU A 69 -13.10 -8.19 -3.45
N ALA A 70 -14.31 -7.62 -3.52
CA ALA A 70 -14.70 -6.52 -2.65
C ALA A 70 -14.70 -6.92 -1.16
N ALA A 71 -15.13 -8.14 -0.83
CA ALA A 71 -15.13 -8.65 0.54
C ALA A 71 -13.71 -8.85 1.09
N GLU A 72 -12.76 -9.29 0.26
CA GLU A 72 -11.35 -9.52 0.64
C GLU A 72 -10.47 -8.26 0.50
N THR A 73 -11.05 -7.13 0.09
CA THR A 73 -10.34 -5.86 -0.14
C THR A 73 -10.59 -4.89 1.00
N ALA A 74 -9.53 -4.45 1.67
CA ALA A 74 -9.57 -3.31 2.59
C ALA A 74 -9.63 -1.98 1.83
N ARG A 75 -8.81 -1.83 0.78
CA ARG A 75 -8.86 -0.69 -0.14
C ARG A 75 -8.32 -1.01 -1.52
N VAL A 76 -8.83 -0.30 -2.53
CA VAL A 76 -8.27 -0.34 -3.89
C VAL A 76 -7.05 0.57 -3.96
N VAL A 77 -5.94 0.04 -4.47
CA VAL A 77 -4.68 0.79 -4.68
C VAL A 77 -4.63 1.30 -6.11
N ALA A 78 -4.85 0.42 -7.09
CA ALA A 78 -4.79 0.77 -8.50
C ALA A 78 -5.70 -0.11 -9.37
N SER A 79 -6.23 0.49 -10.43
CA SER A 79 -7.14 -0.15 -11.38
C SER A 79 -6.65 0.00 -12.82
N ARG A 80 -6.65 -1.10 -13.57
CA ARG A 80 -6.41 -1.07 -15.02
C ARG A 80 -7.26 -2.12 -15.72
N GLY A 81 -8.29 -1.67 -16.43
CA GLY A 81 -9.27 -2.59 -17.04
C GLY A 81 -9.97 -3.42 -15.97
N ALA A 82 -9.94 -4.75 -16.10
CA ALA A 82 -10.46 -5.67 -15.09
C ALA A 82 -9.48 -5.95 -13.93
N THR A 83 -8.19 -5.63 -14.09
CA THR A 83 -7.18 -5.87 -13.06
C THR A 83 -7.30 -4.83 -11.96
N ARG A 84 -7.22 -5.30 -10.71
CA ARG A 84 -7.17 -4.49 -9.50
C ARG A 84 -5.95 -4.89 -8.68
N ILE A 85 -5.15 -3.91 -8.30
CA ILE A 85 -4.20 -4.03 -7.19
C ILE A 85 -4.92 -3.50 -5.96
N VAL A 86 -4.97 -4.29 -4.90
CA VAL A 86 -5.72 -4.00 -3.69
C VAL A 86 -4.86 -4.30 -2.47
N GLN A 87 -5.16 -3.61 -1.38
CA GLN A 87 -4.72 -4.03 -0.06
C GLN A 87 -5.76 -5.00 0.50
N THR A 88 -5.33 -6.19 0.91
CA THR A 88 -6.19 -7.17 1.61
C THR A 88 -6.36 -6.79 3.08
N HIS A 89 -7.27 -7.45 3.81
CA HIS A 89 -7.43 -7.23 5.26
C HIS A 89 -6.19 -7.62 6.09
N HIS A 90 -5.35 -8.52 5.57
CA HIS A 90 -4.03 -8.83 6.14
C HIS A 90 -3.03 -7.67 5.98
N GLY A 91 -3.26 -6.77 5.02
CA GLY A 91 -2.35 -5.71 4.63
C GLY A 91 -1.51 -5.98 3.38
N PHE A 92 -1.58 -7.18 2.79
CA PHE A 92 -0.86 -7.48 1.53
C PHE A 92 -1.37 -6.61 0.37
N VAL A 93 -0.45 -5.99 -0.38
CA VAL A 93 -0.77 -5.21 -1.58
C VAL A 93 -0.48 -6.03 -2.82
N MET A 94 -1.52 -6.61 -3.42
CA MET A 94 -1.37 -7.57 -4.50
C MET A 94 -2.52 -7.53 -5.50
N ALA A 95 -2.37 -8.26 -6.61
CA ALA A 95 -3.41 -8.37 -7.62
C ALA A 95 -4.57 -9.24 -7.12
N SER A 96 -5.80 -8.76 -7.31
CA SER A 96 -7.04 -9.51 -7.04
C SER A 96 -7.12 -10.14 -5.63
N ALA A 97 -6.52 -9.51 -4.61
CA ALA A 97 -6.50 -9.99 -3.22
C ALA A 97 -5.93 -11.40 -3.01
N GLY A 98 -5.10 -11.92 -3.94
CA GLY A 98 -4.64 -13.31 -3.88
C GLY A 98 -5.72 -14.35 -4.17
N ILE A 99 -6.90 -13.91 -4.62
CA ILE A 99 -7.99 -14.80 -5.03
C ILE A 99 -7.55 -15.57 -6.28
N ASP A 100 -7.52 -16.88 -6.15
CA ASP A 100 -7.09 -17.77 -7.22
C ASP A 100 -8.25 -18.63 -7.74
N ALA A 101 -8.27 -18.84 -9.05
CA ALA A 101 -9.20 -19.72 -9.76
C ALA A 101 -8.47 -20.94 -10.39
N SER A 102 -7.16 -21.05 -10.20
CA SER A 102 -6.32 -22.13 -10.72
C SER A 102 -6.19 -23.27 -9.71
N ASN A 103 -5.96 -24.49 -10.22
CA ASN A 103 -5.79 -25.69 -9.40
C ASN A 103 -6.97 -25.98 -8.45
N VAL A 104 -8.17 -25.53 -8.82
CA VAL A 104 -9.47 -25.84 -8.21
C VAL A 104 -10.52 -26.11 -9.29
N ASP A 105 -11.65 -26.68 -8.89
CA ASP A 105 -12.80 -26.82 -9.78
C ASP A 105 -13.22 -25.45 -10.33
N LYS A 106 -13.71 -25.43 -11.57
CA LYS A 106 -14.15 -24.18 -12.19
C LYS A 106 -15.20 -23.49 -11.32
N THR A 107 -16.07 -24.19 -10.62
CA THR A 107 -17.10 -23.61 -9.75
C THR A 107 -16.59 -23.05 -8.43
N ARG A 108 -15.26 -22.96 -8.21
CA ARG A 108 -14.69 -22.45 -6.96
C ARG A 108 -13.62 -21.40 -7.16
N LEU A 109 -13.47 -20.56 -6.14
CA LEU A 109 -12.35 -19.67 -5.92
C LEU A 109 -11.65 -20.07 -4.61
N VAL A 110 -10.33 -19.90 -4.56
CA VAL A 110 -9.53 -20.04 -3.35
C VAL A 110 -9.21 -18.66 -2.82
N LEU A 111 -9.48 -18.44 -1.54
CA LEU A 111 -9.08 -17.23 -0.82
C LEU A 111 -7.77 -17.49 -0.07
N LEU A 112 -7.08 -16.44 0.35
CA LEU A 112 -5.94 -16.59 1.25
C LEU A 112 -6.38 -17.17 2.62
N PRO A 113 -5.47 -17.85 3.35
CA PRO A 113 -5.68 -18.18 4.76
C PRO A 113 -6.00 -16.91 5.54
N GLU A 114 -6.90 -16.99 6.52
CA GLU A 114 -7.33 -15.81 7.30
C GLU A 114 -6.23 -15.29 8.24
N ASP A 115 -5.40 -16.19 8.76
CA ASP A 115 -4.18 -15.84 9.50
C ASP A 115 -3.05 -16.81 9.10
N PRO A 116 -2.30 -16.49 8.02
CA PRO A 116 -1.23 -17.35 7.53
C PRO A 116 -0.11 -17.59 8.56
N ASP A 117 0.12 -16.64 9.48
CA ASP A 117 1.08 -16.81 10.58
C ASP A 117 0.56 -17.86 11.58
N ALA A 118 -0.72 -17.81 11.96
CA ALA A 118 -1.33 -18.83 12.80
C ALA A 118 -1.32 -20.21 12.12
N SER A 119 -1.62 -20.29 10.82
CA SER A 119 -1.53 -21.53 10.04
C SER A 119 -0.12 -22.11 10.07
N ALA A 120 0.91 -21.27 9.90
CA ALA A 120 2.31 -21.68 9.97
C ALA A 120 2.68 -22.25 11.36
N ARG A 121 2.24 -21.59 12.44
CA ARG A 121 2.46 -22.05 13.83
C ARG A 121 1.77 -23.39 14.09
N ALA A 122 0.52 -23.54 13.67
CA ALA A 122 -0.25 -24.77 13.82
C ALA A 122 0.42 -25.94 13.08
N LEU A 123 0.85 -25.71 11.84
CA LEU A 123 1.57 -26.73 11.05
C LEU A 123 2.90 -27.12 11.70
N ARG A 124 3.69 -26.13 12.14
CA ARG A 124 4.95 -26.36 12.86
C ARG A 124 4.72 -27.21 14.12
N ALA A 125 3.73 -26.84 14.94
CA ALA A 125 3.39 -27.55 16.16
C ALA A 125 2.98 -29.00 15.88
N GLY A 126 2.13 -29.22 14.87
CA GLY A 126 1.68 -30.55 14.46
C GLY A 126 2.82 -31.45 13.97
N LEU A 127 3.77 -30.91 13.19
CA LEU A 127 4.96 -31.65 12.76
C LEU A 127 5.85 -32.01 13.96
N ARG A 128 6.05 -31.08 14.89
CA ARG A 128 6.83 -31.33 16.12
C ARG A 128 6.19 -32.41 16.98
N GLU A 129 4.89 -32.34 17.20
CA GLU A 129 4.16 -33.28 18.06
C GLU A 129 4.16 -34.71 17.48
N ARG A 130 3.91 -34.85 16.17
CA ARG A 130 3.65 -36.15 15.55
C ARG A 130 4.88 -36.83 14.96
N TYR A 131 5.86 -36.03 14.54
CA TYR A 131 7.07 -36.50 13.86
C TYR A 131 8.36 -36.13 14.61
N GLY A 132 8.27 -35.38 15.71
CA GLY A 132 9.42 -35.05 16.56
C GLY A 132 10.43 -34.11 15.92
N VAL A 133 10.08 -33.42 14.83
CA VAL A 133 10.99 -32.52 14.09
C VAL A 133 10.72 -31.06 14.44
N ASN A 134 11.77 -30.30 14.70
CA ASN A 134 11.72 -28.86 14.91
C ASN A 134 12.11 -28.11 13.63
N VAL A 135 11.12 -27.66 12.87
CA VAL A 135 11.30 -26.98 11.58
C VAL A 135 10.81 -25.53 11.65
N ALA A 136 11.18 -24.72 10.67
CA ALA A 136 10.50 -23.46 10.38
C ALA A 136 9.51 -23.64 9.22
N ILE A 137 8.43 -22.88 9.22
CA ILE A 137 7.39 -22.90 8.19
C ILE A 137 7.28 -21.50 7.57
N ILE A 138 7.27 -21.44 6.25
CA ILE A 138 6.93 -20.25 5.47
C ILE A 138 5.70 -20.61 4.64
N VAL A 139 4.59 -19.93 4.87
CA VAL A 139 3.41 -19.97 3.97
C VAL A 139 3.68 -18.98 2.85
N SER A 140 3.80 -19.46 1.61
CA SER A 140 4.13 -18.63 0.44
C SER A 140 2.97 -18.48 -0.52
N ASP A 141 2.91 -17.34 -1.20
CA ASP A 141 2.04 -17.16 -2.36
C ASP A 141 2.73 -16.37 -3.46
N THR A 142 2.21 -16.52 -4.68
CA THR A 142 2.81 -15.95 -5.88
C THR A 142 2.32 -14.51 -6.10
N MET A 143 3.26 -13.57 -6.15
CA MET A 143 2.97 -12.15 -6.31
C MET A 143 3.79 -11.50 -7.43
N GLY A 144 3.19 -10.51 -8.08
CA GLY A 144 3.91 -9.55 -8.92
C GLY A 144 4.64 -8.50 -8.06
N ARG A 145 5.46 -7.66 -8.69
CA ARG A 145 6.08 -6.53 -7.99
C ARG A 145 6.28 -5.33 -8.92
N PRO A 146 6.25 -4.09 -8.40
CA PRO A 146 6.42 -2.90 -9.21
C PRO A 146 7.68 -2.96 -10.09
N TRP A 147 7.55 -2.47 -11.33
CA TRP A 147 8.66 -2.25 -12.27
C TRP A 147 9.43 -3.50 -12.72
N ARG A 148 8.92 -4.72 -12.49
CA ARG A 148 9.53 -5.96 -12.96
C ARG A 148 8.50 -6.89 -13.60
N ASN A 149 8.86 -7.47 -14.74
CA ASN A 149 8.08 -8.54 -15.36
C ASN A 149 8.34 -9.87 -14.65
N GLY A 150 7.32 -10.72 -14.62
CA GLY A 150 7.36 -12.02 -13.96
C GLY A 150 6.89 -11.98 -12.50
N LEU A 151 6.56 -13.16 -11.98
CA LEU A 151 6.09 -13.36 -10.63
C LEU A 151 7.21 -13.97 -9.77
N THR A 152 7.11 -13.82 -8.46
CA THR A 152 7.92 -14.54 -7.48
C THR A 152 7.03 -14.95 -6.32
N ASP A 153 7.38 -16.02 -5.64
CA ASP A 153 6.76 -16.28 -4.35
C ASP A 153 7.30 -15.33 -3.29
N VAL A 154 6.42 -14.94 -2.37
CA VAL A 154 6.69 -14.14 -1.17
C VAL A 154 6.05 -14.83 0.04
N ALA A 155 6.51 -14.51 1.23
CA ALA A 155 5.96 -15.02 2.48
C ALA A 155 4.67 -14.27 2.85
N LEU A 156 3.60 -15.01 3.09
CA LEU A 156 2.37 -14.51 3.72
C LEU A 156 2.32 -14.81 5.21
N GLY A 157 2.97 -15.90 5.65
CA GLY A 157 3.00 -16.33 7.04
C GLY A 157 4.29 -17.06 7.39
N VAL A 158 4.77 -16.94 8.63
CA VAL A 158 6.03 -17.52 9.09
C VAL A 158 5.92 -18.03 10.53
N ALA A 159 6.55 -19.17 10.82
CA ALA A 159 6.78 -19.66 12.18
C ALA A 159 8.14 -20.35 12.31
N GLY A 160 8.81 -20.16 13.44
CA GLY A 160 10.06 -20.86 13.79
C GLY A 160 11.33 -20.20 13.26
N MET A 161 11.21 -18.98 12.71
CA MET A 161 12.33 -18.15 12.28
C MET A 161 11.94 -16.67 12.20
N ASP A 162 12.92 -15.78 12.25
CA ASP A 162 12.69 -14.35 12.02
C ASP A 162 12.44 -14.08 10.53
N ALA A 163 11.44 -13.24 10.24
CA ALA A 163 11.12 -12.84 8.87
C ALA A 163 12.17 -11.88 8.28
N ILE A 164 12.78 -11.06 9.14
CA ILE A 164 13.80 -10.07 8.77
C ILE A 164 15.13 -10.46 9.40
N ARG A 165 16.17 -10.53 8.58
CA ARG A 165 17.55 -10.50 9.05
C ARG A 165 18.00 -9.03 9.10
N ASP A 166 18.08 -8.50 10.30
CA ASP A 166 18.48 -7.11 10.54
C ASP A 166 20.00 -6.99 10.62
N HIS A 167 20.61 -6.30 9.66
CA HIS A 167 22.04 -6.02 9.66
C HIS A 167 22.36 -4.64 10.23
N ARG A 168 21.37 -3.88 10.72
CA ARG A 168 21.59 -2.53 11.22
C ARG A 168 22.48 -2.56 12.46
N GLY A 169 23.48 -1.68 12.50
CA GLY A 169 24.50 -1.64 13.54
C GLY A 169 25.64 -2.65 13.35
N GLU A 170 25.56 -3.56 12.37
CA GLU A 170 26.71 -4.38 11.98
C GLU A 170 27.75 -3.51 11.23
N VAL A 171 29.02 -3.87 11.37
CA VAL A 171 30.14 -3.19 10.69
C VAL A 171 30.66 -4.08 9.57
N ASP A 172 30.72 -3.54 8.36
CA ASP A 172 31.22 -4.26 7.19
C ASP A 172 32.76 -4.49 7.26
N PRO A 173 33.34 -5.31 6.37
CA PRO A 173 34.79 -5.56 6.34
C PRO A 173 35.67 -4.33 6.08
N TYR A 174 35.08 -3.19 5.70
CA TYR A 174 35.76 -1.93 5.44
C TYR A 174 35.60 -0.93 6.60
N GLY A 175 34.88 -1.29 7.66
CA GLY A 175 34.67 -0.45 8.83
C GLY A 175 33.43 0.45 8.74
N ASN A 176 32.55 0.27 7.75
CA ASN A 176 31.31 1.04 7.65
C ASN A 176 30.19 0.39 8.45
N GLU A 177 29.47 1.18 9.24
CA GLU A 177 28.24 0.72 9.89
C GLU A 177 27.09 0.62 8.87
N LEU A 178 26.37 -0.48 8.90
CA LEU A 178 25.16 -0.68 8.12
C LEU A 178 23.99 -0.01 8.84
N VAL A 179 23.38 1.02 8.24
CA VAL A 179 22.32 1.82 8.90
C VAL A 179 20.91 1.44 8.46
N LEU A 180 20.75 0.91 7.24
CA LEU A 180 19.45 0.61 6.63
C LEU A 180 19.25 -0.85 6.27
N THR A 181 20.32 -1.65 6.30
CA THR A 181 20.31 -2.98 5.69
C THR A 181 19.46 -3.95 6.51
N GLN A 182 18.30 -4.29 5.97
CA GLN A 182 17.43 -5.34 6.48
C GLN A 182 17.06 -6.24 5.31
N MET A 183 17.17 -7.54 5.51
CA MET A 183 16.89 -8.54 4.48
C MET A 183 15.60 -9.27 4.84
N ALA A 184 14.60 -9.20 3.95
CA ALA A 184 13.37 -10.00 4.06
C ALA A 184 13.68 -11.46 3.70
N VAL A 185 14.39 -12.15 4.61
CA VAL A 185 14.97 -13.47 4.31
C VAL A 185 13.90 -14.50 3.96
N VAL A 186 12.72 -14.41 4.55
CA VAL A 186 11.63 -15.34 4.23
C VAL A 186 11.08 -15.15 2.81
N ASP A 187 11.18 -13.95 2.23
CA ASP A 187 10.84 -13.74 0.81
C ASP A 187 11.91 -14.32 -0.12
N GLU A 188 13.19 -14.23 0.25
CA GLU A 188 14.27 -14.88 -0.51
C GLU A 188 14.11 -16.41 -0.50
N LEU A 189 13.78 -16.98 0.66
CA LEU A 189 13.53 -18.40 0.83
C LEU A 189 12.24 -18.83 0.12
N ALA A 190 11.17 -18.05 0.18
CA ALA A 190 9.94 -18.32 -0.57
C ALA A 190 10.19 -18.36 -2.08
N GLY A 191 10.93 -17.37 -2.61
CA GLY A 191 11.35 -17.34 -4.00
C GLY A 191 12.23 -18.52 -4.40
N ALA A 192 13.15 -18.96 -3.53
CA ALA A 192 13.96 -20.15 -3.76
C ALA A 192 13.12 -21.44 -3.79
N GLY A 193 12.18 -21.60 -2.84
CA GLY A 193 11.29 -22.74 -2.77
C GLY A 193 10.42 -22.90 -4.02
N GLU A 194 9.98 -21.80 -4.63
CA GLU A 194 9.21 -21.82 -5.87
C GLU A 194 9.92 -22.54 -7.03
N LEU A 195 11.26 -22.48 -7.09
CA LEU A 195 12.04 -23.10 -8.17
C LEU A 195 11.82 -24.62 -8.28
N ILE A 196 11.52 -25.30 -7.17
CA ILE A 196 11.25 -26.74 -7.15
C ILE A 196 9.77 -27.07 -7.05
N LYS A 197 8.93 -26.16 -6.52
CA LYS A 197 7.47 -26.36 -6.45
C LYS A 197 6.85 -26.34 -7.86
N GLY A 198 7.29 -25.41 -8.70
CA GLY A 198 6.69 -25.19 -10.01
C GLY A 198 5.19 -24.87 -9.93
N LYS A 199 4.54 -24.74 -11.09
CA LYS A 199 3.10 -24.40 -11.16
C LYS A 199 2.18 -25.59 -11.43
N CYS A 200 2.71 -26.64 -12.04
CA CYS A 200 1.94 -27.78 -12.52
C CYS A 200 2.36 -29.12 -11.90
N ASP A 201 3.46 -29.13 -11.14
CA ASP A 201 4.15 -30.35 -10.73
C ASP A 201 3.54 -31.02 -9.47
N GLN A 202 2.38 -30.51 -9.00
CA GLN A 202 1.69 -30.98 -7.80
C GLN A 202 2.61 -31.06 -6.57
N MET A 203 3.49 -30.06 -6.44
CA MET A 203 4.52 -29.98 -5.41
C MET A 203 4.24 -28.77 -4.51
N PRO A 204 3.31 -28.87 -3.55
CA PRO A 204 2.90 -27.71 -2.76
C PRO A 204 3.90 -27.33 -1.66
N VAL A 205 4.92 -28.16 -1.42
CA VAL A 205 5.93 -27.97 -0.37
C VAL A 205 7.33 -28.16 -0.92
N ALA A 206 8.22 -27.23 -0.60
CA ALA A 206 9.66 -27.36 -0.77
C ALA A 206 10.35 -27.29 0.59
N VAL A 207 11.46 -28.00 0.76
CA VAL A 207 12.29 -27.93 1.97
C VAL A 207 13.60 -27.26 1.63
N ILE A 208 13.94 -26.20 2.37
CA ILE A 208 15.25 -25.55 2.32
C ILE A 208 16.05 -26.02 3.52
N ARG A 209 17.20 -26.64 3.25
CA ARG A 209 18.08 -27.20 4.27
C ARG A 209 19.41 -26.46 4.31
N GLY A 210 19.92 -26.26 5.52
CA GLY A 210 21.24 -25.66 5.78
C GLY A 210 21.24 -24.13 5.99
N TYR A 211 20.06 -23.50 6.04
CA TYR A 211 19.93 -22.07 6.38
C TYR A 211 19.91 -21.84 7.89
N LEU A 212 19.07 -22.57 8.64
CA LEU A 212 18.97 -22.48 10.09
C LEU A 212 19.88 -23.52 10.76
N THR A 213 20.64 -23.14 11.79
CA THR A 213 21.45 -24.09 12.58
C THR A 213 21.72 -23.55 14.00
N PRO A 214 20.96 -24.00 15.04
CA PRO A 214 19.64 -24.65 15.02
C PRO A 214 18.50 -23.64 14.73
N PRO A 215 17.27 -24.10 14.44
CA PRO A 215 16.09 -23.22 14.29
C PRO A 215 15.68 -22.60 15.62
N LEU A 216 14.88 -21.52 15.58
CA LEU A 216 14.37 -20.89 16.79
C LEU A 216 13.46 -21.86 17.56
N THR A 217 13.48 -21.76 18.88
CA THR A 217 12.56 -22.50 19.74
C THR A 217 11.16 -21.90 19.66
N GLU A 218 11.08 -20.57 19.63
CA GLU A 218 9.86 -19.79 19.53
C GLU A 218 9.39 -19.63 18.08
N ASP A 219 8.12 -19.29 17.90
CA ASP A 219 7.54 -19.10 16.57
C ASP A 219 7.94 -17.76 15.93
N GLY A 220 8.31 -16.76 16.73
CA GLY A 220 8.60 -15.40 16.27
C GLY A 220 7.35 -14.57 15.99
N GLU A 221 7.59 -13.34 15.50
CA GLU A 221 6.53 -12.34 15.26
C GLU A 221 5.65 -12.66 14.04
N GLY A 222 6.14 -13.50 13.12
CA GLY A 222 5.47 -13.86 11.87
C GLY A 222 5.80 -12.94 10.70
N ALA A 223 5.17 -13.17 9.54
CA ALA A 223 5.36 -12.39 8.32
C ALA A 223 4.75 -10.99 8.39
N ARG A 224 3.84 -10.73 9.35
CA ARG A 224 3.20 -9.41 9.50
C ARG A 224 4.18 -8.25 9.58
N VAL A 225 5.39 -8.50 10.10
CA VAL A 225 6.45 -7.49 10.26
C VAL A 225 6.99 -6.98 8.92
N LEU A 226 6.76 -7.72 7.83
CA LEU A 226 7.11 -7.31 6.46
C LEU A 226 6.06 -6.35 5.88
N VAL A 227 4.84 -6.34 6.41
CA VAL A 227 3.77 -5.46 5.97
C VAL A 227 4.06 -4.05 6.48
N ARG A 228 4.32 -3.14 5.56
CA ARG A 228 4.53 -1.73 5.89
C ARG A 228 3.22 -1.07 6.30
N ASP A 229 3.28 -0.27 7.37
CA ASP A 229 2.15 0.55 7.77
C ASP A 229 1.71 1.49 6.64
N ALA A 230 0.39 1.66 6.47
CA ALA A 230 -0.18 2.51 5.45
C ALA A 230 0.24 3.99 5.58
N SER A 231 0.52 4.47 6.80
CA SER A 231 1.05 5.82 7.04
C SER A 231 2.46 6.03 6.47
N MET A 232 3.19 4.94 6.24
CA MET A 232 4.54 4.93 5.67
C MET A 232 4.52 4.57 4.17
N ASP A 233 3.35 4.37 3.56
CA ASP A 233 3.19 3.97 2.18
C ASP A 233 3.33 5.16 1.22
N LEU A 234 4.50 5.24 0.58
CA LEU A 234 4.79 6.25 -0.45
C LEU A 234 4.07 5.99 -1.78
N PHE A 235 3.37 4.87 -1.93
CA PHE A 235 2.70 4.43 -3.16
C PHE A 235 1.23 4.07 -2.91
N SER A 236 0.58 4.81 -2.02
CA SER A 236 -0.79 4.53 -1.56
C SER A 236 -1.85 4.52 -2.67
N LEU A 237 -1.65 5.23 -3.78
CA LEU A 237 -2.57 5.23 -4.91
C LEU A 237 -1.83 5.02 -6.25
N GLY A 238 -2.50 4.35 -7.18
CA GLY A 238 -2.15 4.35 -8.59
C GLY A 238 -2.26 5.73 -9.21
N THR A 239 -1.53 5.98 -10.30
CA THR A 239 -1.49 7.31 -10.94
C THR A 239 -2.88 7.86 -11.32
N ALA A 240 -3.77 6.99 -11.81
CA ALA A 240 -5.11 7.41 -12.22
C ALA A 240 -5.97 7.78 -11.00
N GLU A 241 -5.91 6.95 -9.96
CA GLU A 241 -6.59 7.15 -8.69
C GLU A 241 -6.11 8.41 -7.98
N ALA A 242 -4.80 8.63 -7.91
CA ALA A 242 -4.20 9.83 -7.33
C ALA A 242 -4.65 11.12 -8.05
N ARG A 243 -4.69 11.10 -9.39
CA ARG A 243 -5.21 12.23 -10.19
C ARG A 243 -6.69 12.47 -9.95
N ALA A 244 -7.50 11.41 -9.91
CA ALA A 244 -8.93 11.52 -9.64
C ALA A 244 -9.20 12.08 -8.24
N ALA A 245 -8.48 11.58 -7.23
CA ALA A 245 -8.56 12.07 -5.86
C ALA A 245 -8.17 13.55 -5.76
N GLY A 246 -7.07 13.95 -6.40
CA GLY A 246 -6.64 15.35 -6.47
C GLY A 246 -7.68 16.28 -7.11
N MET A 247 -8.31 15.86 -8.21
CA MET A 247 -9.38 16.63 -8.85
C MET A 247 -10.63 16.74 -7.96
N ALA A 248 -11.00 15.66 -7.25
CA ALA A 248 -12.13 15.68 -6.32
C ALA A 248 -11.87 16.59 -5.11
N ALA A 249 -10.65 16.57 -4.56
CA ALA A 249 -10.23 17.45 -3.49
C ALA A 249 -10.25 18.93 -3.93
N ALA A 250 -9.73 19.24 -5.12
CA ALA A 250 -9.76 20.59 -5.68
C ALA A 250 -11.19 21.15 -5.88
N ALA A 251 -12.17 20.27 -6.14
CA ALA A 251 -13.57 20.65 -6.28
C ALA A 251 -14.28 20.96 -4.94
N THR A 252 -13.69 20.54 -3.82
CA THR A 252 -14.30 20.61 -2.48
C THR A 252 -13.41 21.33 -1.46
N LEU A 253 -12.51 22.20 -1.93
CA LEU A 253 -11.59 22.95 -1.07
C LEU A 253 -12.35 23.72 0.01
N PRO A 254 -11.92 23.62 1.28
CA PRO A 254 -12.56 24.35 2.36
C PRO A 254 -12.35 25.85 2.20
N ASP A 255 -13.36 26.64 2.57
CA ASP A 255 -13.31 28.11 2.54
C ASP A 255 -13.01 28.67 3.95
N ARG A 256 -11.79 28.42 4.41
CA ARG A 256 -11.27 28.85 5.72
C ARG A 256 -9.74 29.02 5.65
N PRO A 257 -9.13 29.91 6.45
CA PRO A 257 -7.68 29.98 6.59
C PRO A 257 -7.12 28.74 7.29
N GLY A 258 -5.80 28.58 7.23
CA GLY A 258 -5.07 27.59 8.02
C GLY A 258 -4.91 28.02 9.48
N ASP A 259 -4.49 27.08 10.33
CA ASP A 259 -4.25 27.33 11.76
C ASP A 259 -2.80 27.80 12.02
N THR A 260 -1.96 27.80 11.00
CA THR A 260 -0.53 28.10 11.06
C THR A 260 -0.14 29.10 9.98
N ALA A 261 0.72 30.06 10.33
CA ALA A 261 1.20 31.03 9.35
C ALA A 261 1.99 30.36 8.22
N PRO A 262 1.60 30.57 6.94
CA PRO A 262 2.31 29.98 5.82
C PRO A 262 3.66 30.68 5.61
N ASP A 263 4.67 29.92 5.15
CA ASP A 263 5.94 30.48 4.68
C ASP A 263 5.67 31.38 3.45
N PRO A 264 6.09 32.66 3.46
CA PRO A 264 5.91 33.52 2.31
C PRO A 264 6.46 32.97 1.00
N ALA A 265 7.59 32.25 1.03
CA ALA A 265 8.17 31.66 -0.17
C ALA A 265 7.26 30.58 -0.80
N VAL A 266 6.50 29.86 0.03
CA VAL A 266 5.54 28.84 -0.42
C VAL A 266 4.33 29.49 -1.09
N VAL A 267 3.86 30.62 -0.55
CA VAL A 267 2.76 31.40 -1.14
C VAL A 267 3.19 31.99 -2.49
N ASP A 268 4.38 32.56 -2.59
CA ASP A 268 4.95 33.05 -3.86
C ASP A 268 5.09 31.93 -4.89
N GLN A 269 5.52 30.74 -4.48
CA GLN A 269 5.60 29.57 -5.36
C GLN A 269 4.22 29.14 -5.89
N ALA A 270 3.19 29.17 -5.04
CA ALA A 270 1.82 28.88 -5.45
C ALA A 270 1.30 29.91 -6.46
N ILE A 271 1.55 31.21 -6.24
CA ILE A 271 1.22 32.28 -7.19
C ILE A 271 1.94 32.05 -8.53
N ALA A 272 3.24 31.76 -8.51
CA ALA A 272 4.03 31.52 -9.72
C ALA A 272 3.52 30.31 -10.51
N SER A 273 3.06 29.26 -9.84
CA SER A 273 2.59 28.01 -10.48
C SER A 273 1.36 28.19 -11.37
N VAL A 274 0.56 29.24 -11.13
CA VAL A 274 -0.65 29.52 -11.91
C VAL A 274 -0.48 30.66 -12.92
N ALA A 275 0.70 31.29 -12.96
CA ALA A 275 0.95 32.51 -13.72
C ALA A 275 0.64 32.39 -15.22
N ASP A 276 0.96 31.24 -15.82
CA ASP A 276 0.71 30.99 -17.25
C ASP A 276 -0.75 30.57 -17.54
N ALA A 277 -1.54 30.28 -16.51
CA ALA A 277 -2.90 29.77 -16.63
C ALA A 277 -3.99 30.84 -16.34
N ILE A 278 -3.61 31.96 -15.72
CA ILE A 278 -4.53 33.06 -15.40
C ILE A 278 -4.70 34.04 -16.58
N ALA A 279 -5.77 34.82 -16.57
CA ALA A 279 -6.02 35.81 -17.62
C ALA A 279 -4.94 36.92 -17.61
N PRO A 280 -4.48 37.39 -18.78
CA PRO A 280 -3.60 38.56 -18.85
C PRO A 280 -4.22 39.76 -18.11
N GLY A 281 -3.48 40.31 -17.15
CA GLY A 281 -3.91 41.41 -16.30
C GLY A 281 -4.55 40.99 -14.96
N THR A 282 -4.81 39.71 -14.73
CA THR A 282 -5.05 39.21 -13.36
C THR A 282 -3.75 39.29 -12.57
N VAL A 283 -3.79 39.88 -11.38
CA VAL A 283 -2.63 40.03 -10.50
C VAL A 283 -2.95 39.51 -9.10
N PHE A 284 -2.06 38.66 -8.59
CA PHE A 284 -2.07 38.23 -7.18
C PHE A 284 -0.89 38.86 -6.47
N THR A 285 -1.15 39.53 -5.35
CA THR A 285 -0.13 40.23 -4.58
C THR A 285 -0.17 39.76 -3.15
N GLN A 286 0.84 39.00 -2.74
CA GLN A 286 1.04 38.69 -1.34
C GLN A 286 1.50 39.95 -0.59
N VAL A 287 0.86 40.24 0.55
CA VAL A 287 1.22 41.38 1.40
C VAL A 287 2.18 40.91 2.50
N THR A 288 3.49 41.07 2.24
CA THR A 288 4.56 40.64 3.14
C THR A 288 4.96 41.71 4.16
N ASP A 289 4.68 42.99 3.89
CA ASP A 289 4.89 44.08 4.83
C ASP A 289 3.85 44.04 5.97
N ASP A 290 4.33 43.94 7.22
CA ASP A 290 3.49 43.75 8.40
C ASP A 290 2.59 44.96 8.70
N GLU A 291 3.08 46.19 8.46
CA GLU A 291 2.30 47.40 8.70
C GLU A 291 1.17 47.52 7.69
N ALA A 292 1.46 47.35 6.41
CA ALA A 292 0.48 47.33 5.34
C ALA A 292 -0.54 46.20 5.54
N ARG A 293 -0.09 44.99 5.92
CA ARG A 293 -1.00 43.86 6.19
C ARG A 293 -1.96 44.18 7.34
N ARG A 294 -1.48 44.72 8.46
CA ARG A 294 -2.34 45.13 9.58
C ARG A 294 -3.34 46.21 9.18
N ALA A 295 -2.90 47.22 8.42
CA ALA A 295 -3.77 48.28 7.95
C ALA A 295 -4.87 47.77 7.00
N LEU A 296 -4.53 46.87 6.07
CA LEU A 296 -5.47 46.30 5.11
C LEU A 296 -6.46 45.34 5.78
N THR A 297 -5.99 44.42 6.61
CA THR A 297 -6.84 43.42 7.28
C THR A 297 -7.86 44.06 8.23
N ALA A 298 -7.51 45.17 8.88
CA ALA A 298 -8.43 45.94 9.73
C ALA A 298 -9.64 46.50 8.97
N ILE A 299 -9.58 46.61 7.65
CA ILE A 299 -10.66 47.13 6.79
C ILE A 299 -11.27 46.08 5.87
N VAL A 300 -10.83 44.81 5.93
CA VAL A 300 -11.47 43.69 5.22
C VAL A 300 -12.68 43.21 6.04
N PRO A 301 -13.90 43.27 5.51
CA PRO A 301 -15.08 42.78 6.22
C PRO A 301 -14.97 41.29 6.52
N GLY A 302 -15.12 40.91 7.80
CA GLY A 302 -15.14 39.51 8.22
C GLY A 302 -13.76 38.83 8.24
N TRP A 303 -12.66 39.59 8.39
CA TRP A 303 -11.32 39.02 8.54
C TRP A 303 -11.26 38.01 9.70
N PRO A 304 -10.86 36.74 9.44
CA PRO A 304 -10.72 35.73 10.49
C PRO A 304 -9.62 36.08 11.49
N THR A 305 -9.84 35.79 12.77
CA THR A 305 -8.84 36.00 13.82
C THR A 305 -7.58 35.16 13.62
N ASP A 306 -7.75 34.00 12.99
CA ASP A 306 -6.70 32.99 12.89
C ASP A 306 -5.93 33.13 11.55
N ALA A 307 -6.40 34.00 10.65
CA ALA A 307 -5.72 34.30 9.41
C ALA A 307 -4.51 35.21 9.65
N THR A 308 -3.36 34.81 9.12
CA THR A 308 -2.07 35.46 9.40
C THR A 308 -1.41 36.04 8.15
N ALA A 309 -1.82 35.60 6.97
CA ALA A 309 -1.34 36.13 5.70
C ALA A 309 -2.50 36.58 4.80
N LEU A 310 -2.17 37.49 3.89
CA LEU A 310 -3.11 38.17 2.99
C LEU A 310 -2.57 38.14 1.56
N VAL A 311 -3.40 37.68 0.63
CA VAL A 311 -3.18 37.86 -0.81
C VAL A 311 -4.29 38.73 -1.38
N LEU A 312 -3.90 39.83 -2.00
CA LEU A 312 -4.79 40.71 -2.77
C LEU A 312 -4.96 40.14 -4.17
N CYS A 313 -6.19 40.00 -4.63
CA CYS A 313 -6.51 39.51 -5.96
C CYS A 313 -7.14 40.63 -6.79
N SER A 314 -6.48 41.03 -7.88
CA SER A 314 -6.94 42.12 -8.76
C SER A 314 -7.32 41.56 -10.15
N PRO A 315 -8.51 41.90 -10.68
CA PRO A 315 -8.97 41.44 -11.98
C PRO A 315 -8.33 42.23 -13.13
N PRO A 316 -8.38 41.72 -14.37
CA PRO A 316 -7.92 42.46 -15.53
C PRO A 316 -8.82 43.68 -15.80
N THR A 317 -8.21 44.78 -16.25
CA THR A 317 -8.92 45.99 -16.67
C THR A 317 -9.11 46.03 -18.19
N PRO A 318 -10.25 46.48 -18.72
CA PRO A 318 -11.44 46.96 -18.00
C PRO A 318 -12.27 45.82 -17.39
N VAL A 319 -12.89 46.09 -16.25
CA VAL A 319 -13.71 45.11 -15.52
C VAL A 319 -15.13 45.07 -16.12
N GLY A 320 -15.52 43.90 -16.62
CA GLY A 320 -16.88 43.61 -17.09
C GLY A 320 -17.39 42.27 -16.55
N PRO A 321 -18.67 41.92 -16.78
CA PRO A 321 -19.26 40.69 -16.23
C PRO A 321 -18.49 39.42 -16.59
N VAL A 322 -18.03 39.29 -17.84
CA VAL A 322 -17.26 38.12 -18.30
C VAL A 322 -15.86 38.09 -17.65
N GLN A 323 -15.22 39.25 -17.47
CA GLN A 323 -13.92 39.36 -16.80
C GLN A 323 -14.02 38.97 -15.34
N LEU A 324 -15.11 39.32 -14.64
CA LEU A 324 -15.35 38.89 -13.26
C LEU A 324 -15.58 37.39 -13.14
N VAL A 325 -16.31 36.77 -14.07
CA VAL A 325 -16.46 35.30 -14.11
C VAL A 325 -15.10 34.63 -14.34
N ARG A 326 -14.29 35.14 -15.27
CA ARG A 326 -12.93 34.64 -15.51
C ARG A 326 -12.02 34.81 -14.30
N PHE A 327 -12.09 35.97 -13.65
CA PHE A 327 -11.33 36.27 -12.45
C PHE A 327 -11.68 35.32 -11.29
N GLY A 328 -12.95 34.96 -11.12
CA GLY A 328 -13.36 33.93 -10.17
C GLY A 328 -12.66 32.58 -10.43
N THR A 329 -12.56 32.17 -11.70
CA THR A 329 -11.79 30.98 -12.10
C THR A 329 -10.30 31.11 -11.76
N ASP A 330 -9.70 32.28 -12.01
CA ASP A 330 -8.30 32.53 -11.69
C ASP A 330 -8.03 32.47 -10.17
N VAL A 331 -8.91 33.06 -9.36
CA VAL A 331 -8.84 32.98 -7.89
C VAL A 331 -8.98 31.53 -7.42
N GLN A 332 -9.87 30.73 -8.02
CA GLN A 332 -9.99 29.31 -7.68
C GLN A 332 -8.74 28.51 -8.08
N ARG A 333 -8.07 28.85 -9.19
CA ARG A 333 -6.77 28.24 -9.55
C ARG A 333 -5.73 28.53 -8.46
N LEU A 334 -5.63 29.77 -8.00
CA LEU A 334 -4.72 30.12 -6.92
C LEU A 334 -5.06 29.37 -5.61
N ARG A 335 -6.33 29.33 -5.21
CA ARG A 335 -6.77 28.56 -4.03
C ARG A 335 -6.39 27.08 -4.13
N THR A 336 -6.50 26.51 -5.32
CA THR A 336 -6.08 25.12 -5.58
C THR A 336 -4.57 24.94 -5.48
N ALA A 337 -3.79 25.89 -6.01
CA ALA A 337 -2.33 25.87 -5.91
C ALA A 337 -1.84 26.02 -4.47
N LEU A 338 -2.46 26.91 -3.69
CA LEU A 338 -2.19 27.09 -2.27
C LEU A 338 -2.52 25.82 -1.47
N ALA A 339 -3.69 25.22 -1.71
CA ALA A 339 -4.07 23.98 -1.04
C ALA A 339 -3.14 22.80 -1.38
N ALA A 340 -2.56 22.76 -2.60
CA ALA A 340 -1.60 21.73 -3.00
C ALA A 340 -0.26 21.80 -2.26
N VAL A 341 0.02 22.93 -1.59
CA VAL A 341 1.18 23.14 -0.71
C VAL A 341 0.76 23.31 0.75
N ASP A 342 -0.39 22.73 1.12
CA ASP A 342 -0.96 22.74 2.47
C ASP A 342 -1.20 24.15 3.05
N VAL A 343 -1.56 25.12 2.19
CA VAL A 343 -1.98 26.47 2.59
C VAL A 343 -3.47 26.65 2.31
N PRO A 344 -4.36 26.44 3.29
CA PRO A 344 -5.79 26.71 3.15
C PRO A 344 -6.03 28.21 2.93
N ALA A 345 -7.11 28.55 2.22
CA ALA A 345 -7.43 29.93 1.89
C ALA A 345 -8.93 30.19 1.94
N GLN A 346 -9.31 31.24 2.66
CA GLN A 346 -10.66 31.77 2.68
C GLN A 346 -10.81 32.95 1.72
N LEU A 347 -11.82 32.92 0.87
CA LEU A 347 -12.17 34.02 -0.01
C LEU A 347 -12.99 35.08 0.74
N LEU A 348 -12.52 36.33 0.71
CA LEU A 348 -13.16 37.47 1.35
C LEU A 348 -13.32 38.65 0.38
N PRO A 349 -14.19 39.62 0.70
CA PRO A 349 -14.27 40.88 -0.03
C PRO A 349 -12.91 41.62 -0.04
N PRO A 350 -12.66 42.51 -1.01
CA PRO A 350 -11.46 43.31 -1.03
C PRO A 350 -11.46 44.37 0.09
N PRO A 351 -10.29 44.90 0.49
CA PRO A 351 -10.21 46.04 1.39
C PRO A 351 -10.74 47.27 0.65
N ASN A 352 -11.57 48.06 1.33
CA ASN A 352 -12.18 49.26 0.74
C ASN A 352 -11.10 50.24 0.23
N GLY A 353 -11.28 50.77 -0.98
CA GLY A 353 -10.37 51.76 -1.57
C GLY A 353 -9.13 51.17 -2.27
N THR A 354 -9.05 49.85 -2.41
CA THR A 354 -7.98 49.19 -3.19
C THR A 354 -8.45 48.86 -4.62
N THR A 355 -7.50 48.48 -5.49
CA THR A 355 -7.80 47.95 -6.84
C THR A 355 -8.16 46.46 -6.84
N ALA A 356 -8.09 45.80 -5.68
CA ALA A 356 -8.43 44.39 -5.55
C ALA A 356 -9.95 44.19 -5.70
N ALA A 357 -10.36 43.07 -6.27
CA ALA A 357 -11.77 42.64 -6.31
C ALA A 357 -12.06 41.48 -5.36
N ALA A 358 -11.03 40.86 -4.78
CA ALA A 358 -11.13 39.85 -3.74
C ALA A 358 -9.84 39.80 -2.90
N THR A 359 -9.94 39.20 -1.72
CA THR A 359 -8.79 38.85 -0.89
C THR A 359 -8.81 37.38 -0.53
N LEU A 360 -7.63 36.77 -0.37
CA LEU A 360 -7.48 35.48 0.27
C LEU A 360 -6.85 35.69 1.65
N ALA A 361 -7.57 35.25 2.68
CA ALA A 361 -7.04 35.09 4.02
C ALA A 361 -6.44 33.69 4.15
N LEU A 362 -5.16 33.61 4.52
CA LEU A 362 -4.40 32.37 4.65
C LEU A 362 -4.13 32.03 6.11
#